data_AF-A3MTD2-F1
#
_entry.id   AF-A3MTD2-F1
#
_cell.length_a   1.000
_cell.length_b   1.000
_cell.length_c   1.000
_cell.angle_alpha   90.00
_cell.angle_beta   90.00
_cell.angle_gamma   90.00
#
_symmetry.space_group_name_H-M   'P 1'
#
loop_
_entity.id
_entity.type
_entity.pdbx_description
1 polymer ?
#
loop_
_entity_poly.entity_id
_entity_poly.type
_entity_poly.pdbx_seq_one_letter_code
_entity_poly.pdbx_strand_id
1 'polypeptide(L)'
;MPSPPVLHRLLAVRSLALRRGVWFRVRPAARALIDAVILHLRRGGRVKSPALLEAVRRAVEEVVALAAPLRVKAKALGYAIAAKLGITVDEEKAIALGIQWINTPKRYRGEAPPIFTWL
;
A
#
# COMPACT_ATOMS: atom_id res chain seq x y z
N MET A 1 18.02 15.29 -15.25
CA MET A 1 17.18 15.72 -14.13
C MET A 1 16.91 14.55 -13.18
N PRO A 2 16.89 14.72 -11.84
CA PRO A 2 16.27 13.71 -10.97
C PRO A 2 14.82 13.55 -11.41
N SER A 3 14.23 12.36 -11.40
CA SER A 3 12.81 12.20 -11.73
C SER A 3 11.99 12.85 -10.60
N PRO A 4 11.45 14.07 -10.78
CA PRO A 4 10.71 14.79 -9.73
C PRO A 4 9.56 13.98 -9.11
N PRO A 5 8.83 13.10 -9.84
CA PRO A 5 7.67 12.43 -9.24
C PRO A 5 8.00 11.44 -8.12
N VAL A 6 9.20 10.84 -8.07
CA VAL A 6 9.50 9.80 -7.08
C VAL A 6 9.66 10.38 -5.68
N LEU A 7 10.41 11.47 -5.54
CA LEU A 7 10.62 12.14 -4.25
C LEU A 7 9.29 12.66 -3.67
N HIS A 8 8.48 13.33 -4.50
CA HIS A 8 7.18 13.84 -4.06
C HIS A 8 6.23 12.73 -3.60
N ARG A 9 6.21 11.59 -4.31
CA ARG A 9 5.42 10.41 -3.90
C ARG A 9 5.87 9.86 -2.54
N LEU A 10 7.18 9.70 -2.32
CA LEU A 10 7.69 9.21 -1.04
C LEU A 10 7.38 10.16 0.12
N LEU A 11 7.50 11.47 -0.10
CA LEU A 11 7.11 12.49 0.89
C LEU A 11 5.61 12.44 1.19
N ALA A 12 4.77 12.25 0.17
CA ALA A 12 3.32 12.12 0.34
C ALA A 12 2.95 10.86 1.14
N VAL A 13 3.58 9.72 0.86
CA VAL A 13 3.41 8.46 1.60
C VAL A 13 3.79 8.65 3.07
N ARG A 14 4.96 9.23 3.34
CA ARG A 14 5.41 9.52 4.72
C ARG A 14 4.43 10.46 5.44
N SER A 15 4.00 11.53 4.78
CA SER A 15 3.07 12.51 5.35
C SER A 15 1.70 11.89 5.67
N LEU A 16 1.16 11.06 4.76
CA LEU A 16 -0.07 10.31 4.98
C LEU A 16 0.04 9.39 6.20
N ALA A 17 1.12 8.64 6.29
CA ALA A 17 1.36 7.70 7.38
C ALA A 17 1.47 8.39 8.75
N LEU A 18 2.11 9.56 8.79
CA LEU A 18 2.20 10.40 9.98
C LEU A 18 0.82 10.94 10.39
N ARG A 19 0.06 11.53 9.44
CA ARG A 19 -1.30 12.02 9.71
C ARG A 19 -2.24 10.94 10.22
N ARG A 20 -2.06 9.69 9.79
CA ARG A 20 -2.86 8.54 10.21
C ARG A 20 -2.34 7.86 11.48
N GLY A 21 -1.24 8.33 12.06
CA GLY A 21 -0.64 7.73 13.26
C GLY A 21 -0.18 6.28 13.05
N VAL A 22 0.14 5.90 11.81
CA VAL A 22 0.61 4.53 11.48
C VAL A 22 2.11 4.47 11.26
N TRP A 23 2.80 5.61 11.12
CA TRP A 23 4.22 5.64 10.77
C TRP A 23 5.06 4.73 11.69
N PHE A 24 4.88 4.85 13.00
CA PHE A 24 5.64 4.05 13.97
C PHE A 24 5.20 2.59 14.07
N ARG A 25 4.07 2.21 13.47
CA ARG A 25 3.61 0.81 13.35
C ARG A 25 4.21 0.07 12.16
N VAL A 26 4.79 0.79 11.20
CA VAL A 26 5.53 0.23 10.06
C VAL A 26 6.86 -0.35 10.56
N ARG A 27 7.30 -1.46 9.95
CA ARG A 27 8.58 -2.13 10.27
C ARG A 27 9.74 -1.11 10.27
N PRO A 28 10.64 -1.15 11.27
CA PRO A 28 11.75 -0.19 11.37
C PRO A 28 12.61 -0.13 10.11
N ALA A 29 12.89 -1.27 9.48
CA ALA A 29 13.69 -1.34 8.25
C ALA A 29 13.02 -0.63 7.06
N ALA A 30 11.70 -0.78 6.90
CA ALA A 30 10.94 -0.12 5.84
C ALA A 30 10.93 1.40 6.01
N ARG A 31 10.77 1.89 7.26
CA ARG A 31 10.89 3.32 7.59
C ARG A 31 12.28 3.86 7.27
N ALA A 32 13.32 3.18 7.75
CA ALA A 32 14.70 3.58 7.53
C ALA A 32 15.04 3.65 6.04
N LEU A 33 14.58 2.67 5.25
CA LEU A 33 14.77 2.65 3.81
C LEU A 33 14.11 3.86 3.13
N ILE A 34 12.85 4.15 3.44
CA ILE A 34 12.13 5.31 2.89
C ILE A 34 12.85 6.61 3.26
N ASP A 35 13.25 6.77 4.52
CA ASP A 35 13.92 7.98 4.99
C ASP A 35 15.29 8.18 4.34
N ALA A 36 16.08 7.11 4.20
CA ALA A 36 17.37 7.13 3.52
C ALA A 36 17.22 7.50 2.03
N VAL A 37 16.22 6.94 1.34
CA VAL A 37 15.97 7.25 -0.07
C VAL A 37 15.47 8.68 -0.26
N ILE A 38 14.60 9.19 0.62
CA ILE A 38 14.21 10.60 0.63
C ILE A 38 15.45 11.49 0.77
N LEU A 39 16.34 11.18 1.71
CA LEU A 39 17.57 11.94 1.92
C LEU A 39 18.49 11.91 0.69
N HIS A 40 18.67 10.74 0.07
CA HIS A 40 19.46 10.57 -1.15
C HIS A 40 18.91 11.40 -2.32
N LEU A 41 17.60 11.32 -2.56
CA LEU A 41 16.94 12.07 -3.64
C LEU A 41 16.97 13.58 -3.39
N ARG A 42 16.81 14.04 -2.14
CA ARG A 42 16.94 15.47 -1.77
C ARG A 42 18.32 16.03 -2.09
N ARG A 43 19.37 15.21 -2.00
CA ARG A 43 20.75 15.58 -2.37
C ARG A 43 21.02 15.55 -3.88
N GLY A 44 19.99 15.37 -4.71
CA GLY A 44 20.12 15.24 -6.16
C GLY A 44 20.52 13.84 -6.64
N GLY A 45 20.60 12.87 -5.73
CA GLY A 45 20.86 11.48 -6.04
C GLY A 45 19.79 10.87 -6.94
N ARG A 46 20.18 9.83 -7.69
CA ARG A 46 19.24 9.01 -8.48
C ARG A 46 19.35 7.56 -8.05
N VAL A 47 18.21 6.88 -7.96
CA VAL A 47 18.16 5.44 -7.70
C VAL A 47 18.13 4.73 -9.04
N LYS A 48 19.19 4.00 -9.37
CA LYS A 48 19.29 3.19 -10.60
C LYS A 48 19.17 1.68 -10.35
N SER A 49 19.45 1.24 -9.13
CA SER A 49 19.41 -0.18 -8.79
C SER A 49 17.97 -0.71 -8.81
N PRO A 50 17.64 -1.70 -9.64
CA PRO A 50 16.30 -2.27 -9.71
C PRO A 50 15.91 -2.98 -8.41
N ALA A 51 16.86 -3.66 -7.76
CA ALA A 51 16.62 -4.31 -6.47
C ALA A 51 16.26 -3.29 -5.37
N LEU A 52 16.90 -2.12 -5.39
CA LEU A 52 16.59 -1.03 -4.45
C LEU A 52 15.20 -0.44 -4.73
N LEU A 53 14.84 -0.25 -6.01
CA LEU A 53 13.49 0.22 -6.37
C LEU A 53 12.41 -0.75 -5.89
N GLU A 54 12.63 -2.05 -6.05
CA GLU A 54 11.69 -3.08 -5.59
C GLU A 54 11.57 -3.10 -4.05
N ALA A 55 12.69 -2.97 -3.33
CA ALA A 55 12.67 -2.86 -1.88
C ALA A 55 11.89 -1.62 -1.40
N VAL A 56 12.06 -0.48 -2.09
CA VAL A 56 11.31 0.76 -1.80
C VAL A 56 9.84 0.59 -2.11
N ARG A 57 9.48 -0.08 -3.22
CA ARG A 57 8.10 -0.38 -3.60
C ARG A 57 7.40 -1.16 -2.48
N ARG A 58 8.01 -2.26 -2.01
CA ARG A 58 7.47 -3.08 -0.90
C ARG A 58 7.34 -2.29 0.41
N ALA A 59 8.31 -1.43 0.71
CA ALA A 59 8.22 -0.57 1.89
C ALA A 59 7.05 0.43 1.80
N VAL A 60 6.83 1.01 0.62
CA VAL A 60 5.68 1.91 0.36
C VAL A 60 4.36 1.16 0.45
N GLU A 61 4.27 -0.05 -0.12
CA GLU A 61 3.08 -0.91 -0.02
C GLU A 61 2.71 -1.19 1.43
N GLU A 62 3.68 -1.52 2.28
CA GLU A 62 3.45 -1.75 3.71
C GLU A 62 2.88 -0.50 4.39
N VAL A 63 3.45 0.67 4.12
CA VAL A 63 2.97 1.95 4.68
C VAL A 63 1.56 2.25 4.22
N VAL A 64 1.27 2.11 2.93
CA VAL A 64 -0.06 2.35 2.36
C VAL A 64 -1.07 1.33 2.89
N ALA A 65 -0.68 0.06 3.01
CA ALA A 65 -1.51 -1.00 3.56
C ALA A 65 -1.88 -0.74 5.02
N LEU A 66 -1.08 0.01 5.79
CA LEU A 66 -1.46 0.46 7.12
C LEU A 66 -2.27 1.76 7.08
N ALA A 67 -1.84 2.75 6.29
CA ALA A 67 -2.40 4.09 6.27
C ALA A 67 -3.74 4.22 5.53
N ALA A 68 -4.05 3.31 4.59
CA ALA A 68 -5.23 3.42 3.75
C ALA A 68 -6.53 3.38 4.59
N PRO A 69 -7.53 4.22 4.26
CA PRO A 69 -8.84 4.14 4.89
C PRO A 69 -9.45 2.75 4.73
N LEU A 70 -10.16 2.27 5.75
CA LEU A 70 -10.82 0.96 5.72
C LEU A 70 -11.71 0.80 4.49
N ARG A 71 -12.48 1.84 4.14
CA ARG A 71 -13.36 1.84 2.96
C ARG A 71 -12.60 1.59 1.66
N VAL A 72 -11.41 2.18 1.50
CA VAL A 72 -10.57 1.98 0.31
C VAL A 72 -10.03 0.55 0.26
N LYS A 73 -9.55 0.02 1.39
CA LYS A 73 -9.11 -1.38 1.49
C LYS A 73 -10.25 -2.35 1.19
N ALA A 74 -11.42 -2.11 1.77
CA ALA A 74 -12.61 -2.92 1.57
C ALA A 74 -13.05 -2.89 0.11
N LYS A 75 -13.12 -1.71 -0.52
CA LYS A 75 -13.45 -1.58 -1.94
C LYS A 75 -12.51 -2.43 -2.82
N ALA A 76 -11.19 -2.24 -2.67
CA ALA A 76 -10.20 -2.97 -3.46
C ALA A 76 -10.28 -4.48 -3.24
N LEU A 77 -10.38 -4.92 -1.98
CA LEU A 77 -10.52 -6.32 -1.62
C LEU A 77 -11.83 -6.92 -2.19
N GLY A 78 -12.93 -6.19 -2.11
CA GLY A 78 -14.22 -6.61 -2.64
C GLY A 78 -14.20 -6.84 -4.14
N TYR A 79 -13.63 -5.91 -4.91
CA TYR A 79 -13.46 -6.11 -6.35
C TYR A 79 -12.57 -7.30 -6.66
N ALA A 80 -11.48 -7.49 -5.92
CA ALA A 80 -10.58 -8.63 -6.12
C ALA A 80 -11.26 -9.98 -5.81
N ILE A 81 -12.11 -10.04 -4.77
CA ILE A 81 -12.91 -11.22 -4.44
C ILE A 81 -13.96 -11.47 -5.53
N ALA A 82 -14.68 -10.43 -5.95
CA ALA A 82 -15.71 -10.53 -6.98
C ALA A 82 -15.12 -11.03 -8.31
N ALA A 83 -13.95 -10.51 -8.70
CA ALA A 83 -13.23 -10.98 -9.87
C ALA A 83 -12.81 -12.46 -9.76
N LYS A 84 -12.29 -12.89 -8.59
CA LYS A 84 -11.94 -14.30 -8.34
C LYS A 84 -13.15 -15.24 -8.41
N LEU A 85 -14.34 -14.74 -8.04
CA LEU A 85 -15.60 -15.48 -8.11
C LEU A 85 -16.32 -15.35 -9.46
N GLY A 86 -15.82 -14.52 -10.38
CA GLY A 86 -16.46 -14.27 -11.68
C GLY A 86 -17.79 -13.48 -11.57
N ILE A 87 -17.96 -12.67 -10.53
CA ILE A 87 -19.19 -11.93 -10.26
C ILE A 87 -18.97 -10.43 -10.52
N THR A 88 -19.90 -9.80 -11.23
CA THR A 88 -19.91 -8.34 -11.40
C THR A 88 -20.55 -7.68 -10.19
N VAL A 89 -19.88 -6.70 -9.59
CA VAL A 89 -20.36 -5.94 -8.43
C VAL A 89 -20.27 -4.44 -8.67
N ASP A 90 -21.26 -3.71 -8.18
CA ASP A 90 -21.18 -2.26 -8.03
C ASP A 90 -20.25 -1.87 -6.85
N GLU A 91 -19.96 -0.58 -6.70
CA GLU A 91 -19.03 -0.11 -5.67
C GLU A 91 -19.51 -0.40 -4.24
N GLU A 92 -20.80 -0.27 -3.97
CA GLU A 92 -21.34 -0.50 -2.63
C GLU A 92 -21.25 -1.97 -2.24
N LYS A 93 -21.58 -2.88 -3.17
CA LYS A 93 -21.43 -4.32 -2.98
C LYS A 93 -19.96 -4.73 -2.86
N ALA A 94 -19.05 -4.11 -3.61
CA ALA A 94 -17.62 -4.34 -3.43
C ALA A 94 -17.16 -3.95 -2.02
N ILE A 95 -17.55 -2.77 -1.53
CA ILE A 95 -17.19 -2.33 -0.17
C ILE A 95 -17.77 -3.29 0.87
N ALA A 96 -19.05 -3.67 0.76
CA ALA A 96 -19.69 -4.59 1.68
C ALA A 96 -18.98 -5.95 1.72
N LEU A 97 -18.66 -6.52 0.54
CA LEU A 97 -17.94 -7.78 0.41
C LEU A 97 -16.54 -7.72 1.03
N GLY A 98 -15.82 -6.61 0.81
CA GLY A 98 -14.53 -6.40 1.42
C GLY A 98 -14.59 -6.24 2.94
N ILE A 99 -15.58 -5.50 3.48
CA ILE A 99 -15.79 -5.39 4.92
C ILE A 99 -16.12 -6.76 5.52
N GLN A 100 -17.04 -7.50 4.89
CA GLN A 100 -17.41 -8.84 5.32
C GLN A 100 -16.17 -9.72 5.43
N TRP A 101 -15.35 -9.77 4.37
CA TRP A 101 -14.11 -10.55 4.38
C TRP A 101 -13.16 -10.09 5.50
N ILE A 102 -12.94 -8.77 5.67
CA ILE A 102 -12.07 -8.19 6.72
C ILE A 102 -12.53 -8.57 8.12
N ASN A 103 -13.83 -8.75 8.32
CA ASN A 103 -14.41 -9.18 9.58
C ASN A 103 -14.50 -10.71 9.72
N THR A 104 -14.42 -11.48 8.63
CA THR A 104 -14.43 -12.94 8.68
C THR A 104 -13.20 -13.47 9.45
N PRO A 105 -13.38 -14.25 10.54
CA PRO A 105 -12.25 -14.82 11.28
C PRO A 105 -11.31 -15.65 10.41
N LYS A 106 -9.99 -15.62 10.69
CA LYS A 106 -8.97 -16.31 9.88
C LYS A 106 -9.27 -17.78 9.61
N ARG A 107 -9.86 -18.51 10.57
CA ARG A 107 -10.23 -19.93 10.45
C ARG A 107 -11.30 -20.23 9.40
N TYR A 108 -12.09 -19.21 9.02
CA TYR A 108 -13.18 -19.32 8.03
C TYR A 108 -12.87 -18.57 6.73
N ARG A 109 -11.67 -18.01 6.65
CA ARG A 109 -11.26 -17.10 5.60
C ARG A 109 -10.41 -17.88 4.60
N GLY A 110 -10.87 -17.93 3.35
CA GLY A 110 -10.08 -18.50 2.25
C GLY A 110 -8.85 -17.63 1.93
N GLU A 111 -8.04 -18.11 0.99
CA GLU A 111 -6.86 -17.37 0.53
C GLU A 111 -7.25 -15.99 -0.03
N ALA A 112 -6.64 -14.94 0.54
CA ALA A 112 -6.86 -13.57 0.14
C ALA A 112 -6.39 -13.37 -1.31
N PRO A 113 -7.21 -12.76 -2.20
CA PRO A 113 -6.68 -12.31 -3.48
C PRO A 113 -5.65 -11.20 -3.23
N PRO A 114 -4.60 -11.10 -4.06
CA PRO A 114 -3.62 -10.04 -3.92
C PRO A 114 -4.27 -8.67 -4.13
N ILE A 115 -4.27 -7.85 -3.07
CA ILE A 115 -4.94 -6.54 -3.06
C ILE A 115 -4.07 -5.46 -3.75
N PHE A 116 -2.76 -5.72 -3.92
CA PHE A 116 -1.76 -4.77 -4.41
C PHE A 116 -1.05 -5.18 -5.70
N THR A 117 -1.59 -6.11 -6.50
CA THR A 117 -1.00 -6.48 -7.80
C THR A 117 -1.12 -5.41 -8.89
N TRP A 118 -1.67 -4.23 -8.58
CA TRP A 118 -1.97 -3.16 -9.54
C TRP A 118 -1.37 -1.79 -9.17
N LEU A 119 -0.31 -1.75 -8.36
CA LEU A 119 0.53 -0.56 -8.13
C LEU A 119 2.01 -0.87 -8.40
#